data_AF-A0A7V5BF30-F1
#
_entry.id   AF-A0A7V5BF30-F1
#
_cell.length_a   1.000
_cell.length_b   1.000
_cell.length_c   1.000
_cell.angle_alpha   90.00
_cell.angle_beta   90.00
_cell.angle_gamma   90.00
#
_symmetry.space_group_name_H-M   'P 1'
#
loop_
_entity.id
_entity.type
_entity.pdbx_description
1 polymer ?
#
loop_
_entity_poly.entity_id
_entity_poly.type
_entity_poly.pdbx_seq_one_letter_code
_entity_poly.pdbx_strand_id
1 'polypeptide(L)'
;MIQQILFILVTIIAVWYAYKQYARIWKNIKLGKPVTLKGDKSQRWRNVFLVALGQKKMFKKWIPGLFHFFIYSAFLITQIELIEIFVDGIFGTHRPFASMLGG
;
A
#
# COMPACT_ATOMS: atom_id res chain seq x y z
N MET A 1 4.19 12.04 26.36
CA MET A 1 4.65 13.17 25.52
C MET A 1 5.94 12.84 24.78
N ILE A 2 7.00 12.38 25.47
CA ILE A 2 8.25 12.02 24.79
C ILE A 2 8.09 10.92 23.73
N GLN A 3 7.24 9.93 24.00
CA GLN A 3 6.92 8.84 23.07
C GLN A 3 6.24 9.34 21.78
N GLN A 4 5.24 10.23 21.89
CA GLN A 4 4.58 10.82 20.72
C GLN A 4 5.54 11.66 19.88
N ILE A 5 6.42 12.44 20.52
CA ILE A 5 7.43 13.24 19.83
C ILE A 5 8.38 12.33 19.05
N LEU A 6 8.89 11.27 19.68
CA LEU A 6 9.75 10.28 19.01
C LEU A 6 9.02 9.58 17.86
N PHE A 7 7.77 9.18 18.05
CA PHE A 7 6.96 8.55 17.02
C PHE A 7 6.76 9.46 15.80
N ILE A 8 6.40 10.73 16.03
CA ILE A 8 6.22 11.72 14.97
C ILE A 8 7.54 11.97 14.23
N LEU A 9 8.66 12.13 14.95
CA LEU A 9 9.96 12.35 14.34
C LEU A 9 10.38 11.17 13.44
N VAL A 10 10.27 9.94 13.94
CA VAL A 10 10.60 8.73 13.16
C VAL A 10 9.67 8.60 11.95
N THR A 11 8.37 8.86 12.12
CA THR A 11 7.39 8.83 11.04
C THR A 11 7.72 9.84 9.95
N ILE A 12 8.03 11.08 10.31
CA ILE A 12 8.41 12.14 9.36
C ILE A 12 9.66 11.72 8.57
N ILE A 13 10.69 11.21 9.25
CA ILE A 13 11.93 10.78 8.62
C ILE A 13 11.67 9.62 7.63
N ALA A 14 10.88 8.63 8.04
CA ALA A 14 10.53 7.48 7.21
C ALA A 14 9.74 7.90 5.97
N VAL A 15 8.70 8.72 6.13
CA VAL A 15 7.87 9.22 5.04
C VAL A 15 8.67 10.10 4.08
N TRP A 16 9.52 10.98 4.61
CA TRP A 16 10.39 11.83 3.80
C TRP A 16 11.36 10.98 2.95
N TYR A 17 11.99 9.96 3.54
CA TYR A 17 12.88 9.07 2.83
C TYR A 17 12.15 8.29 1.75
N ALA A 18 10.99 7.70 2.07
CA ALA A 18 10.15 6.99 1.11
C ALA A 18 9.74 7.91 -0.06
N TYR A 19 9.28 9.12 0.23
CA TYR A 19 8.91 10.11 -0.77
C TYR A 19 10.07 10.43 -1.72
N LYS A 20 11.29 10.63 -1.20
CA LYS A 20 12.48 10.89 -2.03
C LYS A 20 12.76 9.75 -3.01
N GLN A 21 12.60 8.50 -2.55
CA GLN A 21 12.82 7.32 -3.40
C GLN A 21 11.73 7.17 -4.45
N TYR A 22 10.45 7.34 -4.09
CA TYR A 22 9.34 7.31 -5.04
C TYR A 22 9.43 8.44 -6.07
N ALA A 23 9.79 9.65 -5.65
CA ALA A 23 10.00 10.78 -6.53
C ALA A 23 11.13 10.52 -7.54
N ARG A 24 12.21 9.83 -7.12
CA ARG A 24 13.28 9.41 -8.03
C ARG A 24 12.77 8.43 -9.08
N ILE A 25 12.03 7.40 -8.67
CA ILE A 25 11.44 6.42 -9.60
C ILE A 25 10.51 7.12 -10.60
N TRP A 26 9.64 8.01 -10.10
CA TRP A 26 8.72 8.76 -10.94
C TRP A 26 9.43 9.66 -11.96
N LYS A 27 10.49 10.37 -11.55
CA LYS A 27 11.34 11.14 -12.46
C LYS A 27 11.93 10.25 -13.55
N ASN A 28 12.47 9.09 -13.18
CA ASN A 28 13.04 8.14 -14.14
C ASN A 28 12.01 7.61 -15.14
N ILE A 29 10.79 7.27 -14.68
CA ILE A 29 9.69 6.86 -15.56
C ILE A 29 9.36 7.96 -16.58
N LYS A 30 9.37 9.23 -16.14
CA LYS A 30 9.09 10.38 -17.00
C LYS A 30 10.18 10.69 -18.04
N LEU A 31 11.40 10.18 -17.87
CA LEU A 31 12.45 10.28 -18.89
C LEU A 31 12.23 9.31 -20.06
N GLY A 32 11.30 8.36 -19.93
CA GLY A 32 10.91 7.46 -21.01
C GLY A 32 10.30 8.20 -22.20
N LYS A 33 10.47 7.64 -23.40
CA LYS A 33 9.84 8.18 -24.61
C LYS A 33 8.31 8.06 -24.53
N PRO A 34 7.55 9.06 -25.02
CA PRO A 34 6.10 8.96 -25.08
C PRO A 34 5.71 7.78 -25.99
N VAL A 35 4.90 6.88 -25.47
CA VAL A 35 4.34 5.75 -26.24
C VAL A 35 2.93 6.10 -26.67
N THR A 36 2.65 6.04 -27.97
CA THR A 36 1.28 6.16 -28.48
C THR A 36 0.54 4.85 -28.24
N LEU A 37 -0.35 4.88 -27.25
CA LEU A 37 -1.11 3.69 -26.87
C LEU A 37 -2.34 3.57 -27.79
N LYS A 38 -2.28 2.64 -28.75
CA LYS A 38 -3.37 2.34 -29.68
C LYS A 38 -4.32 1.29 -29.09
N GLY A 39 -5.60 1.31 -29.49
CA GLY A 39 -6.63 0.33 -29.10
C GLY A 39 -7.64 0.80 -28.06
N ASP A 40 -8.51 -0.10 -27.61
CA ASP A 40 -9.61 0.17 -26.66
C ASP A 40 -9.09 0.48 -25.24
N LYS A 41 -9.40 1.68 -24.74
CA LYS A 41 -9.05 2.13 -23.39
C LYS A 41 -9.71 1.30 -22.29
N SER A 42 -10.96 0.88 -22.48
CA SER A 42 -11.73 0.08 -21.52
C SER A 42 -11.08 -1.28 -21.31
N GLN A 43 -10.74 -1.97 -22.41
CA GLN A 43 -10.06 -3.26 -22.35
C GLN A 43 -8.70 -3.17 -21.65
N ARG A 44 -7.98 -2.06 -21.83
CA ARG A 44 -6.67 -1.85 -21.17
C ARG A 44 -6.80 -1.65 -19.67
N TRP A 45 -7.74 -0.83 -19.21
CA TRP A 45 -8.01 -0.69 -17.78
C TRP A 45 -8.47 -2.00 -17.16
N ARG A 46 -9.37 -2.74 -17.83
CA ARG A 46 -9.78 -4.08 -17.41
C ARG A 46 -8.57 -5.01 -17.27
N ASN A 47 -7.65 -4.99 -18.24
CA ASN A 47 -6.42 -5.77 -18.16
C ASN A 47 -5.51 -5.33 -17.00
N VAL A 48 -5.39 -4.02 -16.74
CA VAL A 48 -4.65 -3.50 -15.58
C VAL A 48 -5.27 -4.02 -14.29
N PHE A 49 -6.58 -3.91 -14.09
CA PHE A 49 -7.24 -4.42 -12.89
C PHE A 49 -7.07 -5.94 -12.73
N LEU A 50 -7.25 -6.72 -13.81
CA LEU A 50 -7.11 -8.17 -13.77
C LEU A 50 -5.68 -8.62 -13.47
N VAL A 51 -4.67 -7.91 -13.96
CA VAL A 51 -3.26 -8.28 -13.77
C VAL A 51 -2.70 -7.72 -12.46
N ALA A 52 -2.99 -6.45 -12.14
CA ALA A 52 -2.44 -5.75 -10.98
C ALA A 52 -3.17 -6.11 -9.68
N LEU A 53 -4.51 -6.13 -9.68
CA LEU A 53 -5.32 -6.45 -8.49
C LEU A 53 -5.71 -7.93 -8.47
N GLY A 54 -6.23 -8.45 -9.58
CA GLY A 54 -6.69 -9.84 -9.65
C GLY A 54 -5.55 -10.87 -9.74
N GLN A 55 -4.31 -10.42 -9.93
CA GLN A 55 -3.10 -11.24 -10.00
C GLN A 55 -3.25 -12.47 -10.90
N LYS A 56 -3.98 -12.31 -12.01
CA LYS A 56 -4.39 -13.38 -12.92
C LYS A 56 -3.25 -14.29 -13.37
N LYS A 57 -2.00 -13.78 -13.40
CA LYS A 57 -0.81 -14.56 -13.75
C LYS A 57 -0.31 -15.46 -12.61
N MET A 58 -0.43 -15.04 -11.35
CA MET A 58 0.03 -15.81 -10.18
C MET A 58 -0.89 -16.99 -9.87
N PHE A 59 -2.21 -16.79 -9.99
CA PHE A 59 -3.21 -17.86 -9.80
C PHE A 59 -3.19 -18.93 -10.89
N LYS A 60 -2.37 -18.80 -11.95
CA LYS A 60 -2.11 -19.90 -12.89
C LYS A 60 -1.37 -21.07 -12.24
N LYS A 61 -0.62 -20.82 -11.17
CA LYS A 61 0.00 -21.86 -10.34
C LYS A 61 -0.68 -21.85 -8.98
N TRP A 62 -1.43 -22.91 -8.67
CA TRP A 62 -2.29 -22.94 -7.47
C TRP A 62 -1.50 -22.68 -6.19
N ILE A 63 -0.34 -23.33 -6.00
CA ILE A 63 0.45 -23.22 -4.77
C ILE A 63 0.92 -21.77 -4.53
N PRO A 64 1.65 -21.10 -5.45
CA PRO A 64 1.98 -19.68 -5.30
C PRO A 64 0.77 -18.76 -5.17
N GLY A 65 -0.31 -19.03 -5.92
CA GLY A 65 -1.53 -18.23 -5.85
C GLY A 65 -2.18 -18.27 -4.48
N LEU A 66 -2.25 -19.45 -3.86
CA LEU A 66 -2.80 -19.63 -2.52
C LEU A 66 -1.95 -18.95 -1.45
N PHE A 67 -0.62 -19.13 -1.48
CA PHE A 67 0.26 -18.42 -0.55
C PHE A 67 0.19 -16.91 -0.71
N HIS A 68 0.12 -16.43 -1.96
CA HIS A 68 -0.04 -15.00 -2.20
C HIS A 68 -1.38 -14.49 -1.68
N PHE A 69 -2.46 -15.23 -1.85
CA PHE A 69 -3.78 -14.86 -1.33
C PHE A 69 -3.75 -14.63 0.19
N PHE A 70 -3.09 -15.51 0.95
CA PHE A 70 -2.95 -15.32 2.40
C PHE A 70 -2.15 -14.06 2.75
N ILE A 71 -1.02 -13.84 2.09
CA ILE A 71 -0.19 -12.64 2.31
C ILE A 71 -0.95 -11.37 1.94
N TYR A 72 -1.66 -11.38 0.81
CA TYR A 72 -2.46 -10.25 0.34
C TYR A 72 -3.61 -9.92 1.30
N SER A 73 -4.30 -10.95 1.80
CA SER A 73 -5.39 -10.78 2.76
C SER A 73 -4.86 -10.25 4.10
N ALA A 74 -3.75 -10.80 4.59
CA ALA A 74 -3.08 -10.32 5.80
C ALA A 74 -2.67 -8.86 5.64
N PHE A 75 -2.01 -8.51 4.52
CA PHE A 75 -1.64 -7.13 4.20
C PHE A 75 -2.87 -6.20 4.24
N LEU A 76 -3.96 -6.57 3.58
CA LEU A 76 -5.18 -5.76 3.55
C LEU A 76 -5.79 -5.54 4.94
N ILE A 77 -5.84 -6.59 5.77
CA ILE A 77 -6.36 -6.50 7.15
C ILE A 77 -5.45 -5.60 8.01
N THR A 78 -4.13 -5.82 7.95
CA THR A 78 -3.16 -5.04 8.73
C THR A 78 -3.10 -3.56 8.33
N GLN A 79 -3.60 -3.16 7.16
CA GLN A 79 -3.71 -1.74 6.82
C GLN A 79 -4.63 -0.97 7.77
N ILE A 80 -5.66 -1.63 8.32
CA ILE A 80 -6.56 -1.04 9.32
C ILE A 80 -5.79 -0.82 10.62
N GLU A 81 -5.04 -1.83 11.06
CA GLU A 81 -4.16 -1.76 12.23
C GLU A 81 -3.07 -0.69 12.07
N LEU A 82 -2.50 -0.54 10.87
CA LEU A 82 -1.52 0.51 10.59
C LEU A 82 -2.10 1.91 10.81
N ILE A 83 -3.36 2.15 10.39
CA ILE A 83 -4.04 3.41 10.63
C ILE A 83 -4.21 3.64 12.13
N GLU A 84 -4.59 2.61 12.88
CA GLU A 84 -4.69 2.66 14.34
C GLU A 84 -3.36 3.02 15.02
N ILE A 85 -2.25 2.39 14.59
CA ILE A 85 -0.90 2.70 15.09
C ILE A 85 -0.55 4.17 14.85
N PHE A 86 -0.89 4.74 13.70
CA PHE A 86 -0.65 6.16 13.42
C PHE A 86 -1.49 7.06 14.32
N VAL A 87 -2.77 6.75 14.53
CA VAL A 87 -3.66 7.52 15.41
C VAL A 87 -3.14 7.45 16.85
N ASP A 88 -2.84 6.27 17.36
CA ASP A 88 -2.33 6.07 18.72
C ASP A 88 -0.97 6.72 18.94
N GLY A 89 -0.06 6.59 17.97
CA GLY A 89 1.27 7.19 18.04
C GLY A 89 1.25 8.72 18.03
N ILE A 90 0.30 9.34 17.34
CA ILE A 90 0.16 10.81 17.25
C ILE A 90 -0.60 11.36 18.45
N PHE A 91 -1.76 10.79 18.78
CA PHE A 91 -2.67 11.33 19.79
C PHE A 91 -2.41 10.77 21.20
N GLY A 92 -1.62 9.72 21.34
CA GLY A 92 -1.40 9.04 22.62
C GLY A 92 -2.64 8.32 23.14
N THR A 93 -3.61 8.05 22.26
CA THR A 93 -4.76 7.19 22.56
C THR A 93 -4.32 5.74 22.58
N HIS A 94 -5.07 4.89 23.28
CA HIS A 94 -4.90 3.44 23.21
C HIS A 94 -6.15 2.84 22.59
N ARG A 95 -6.01 2.22 21.41
CA ARG A 95 -7.04 1.39 20.76
C ARG A 95 -8.38 2.09 20.47
N PRO A 96 -8.41 3.19 19.70
CA PRO A 96 -9.62 3.92 19.37
C PRO A 96 -10.63 3.06 18.59
N PHE A 97 -10.18 2.06 17.83
CA PHE A 97 -11.07 1.25 16.98
C PHE A 97 -11.56 -0.03 17.65
N ALA A 98 -11.03 -0.42 18.82
CA ALA A 98 -11.49 -1.61 19.55
C ALA A 98 -13.01 -1.57 19.82
N SER A 99 -13.54 -0.42 20.21
CA SER A 99 -14.98 -0.24 20.45
C SER A 99 -15.85 -0.43 19.20
N MET A 100 -15.34 -0.14 18.01
CA MET A 100 -16.06 -0.28 16.74
C MET A 100 -15.88 -1.66 16.09
N LEU A 101 -14.83 -2.40 16.47
CA LEU A 101 -14.45 -3.69 15.88
C LEU A 101 -14.77 -4.89 16.78
N GLY A 102 -15.51 -4.69 17.87
CA GLY A 102 -16.07 -5.77 18.69
C GLY A 102 -15.39 -6.02 20.04
N GLY A 103 -14.42 -5.20 20.44
CA GLY A 103 -13.81 -5.19 21.78
C GLY A 103 -12.72 -6.22 22.00
#